data_AF-A0A8J3IE64-F1
#
_entry.id   AF-A0A8J3IE64-F1
#
_cell.length_a   1.000
_cell.length_b   1.000
_cell.length_c   1.000
_cell.angle_alpha   90.00
_cell.angle_beta   90.00
_cell.angle_gamma   90.00
#
_symmetry.space_group_name_H-M   'P 1'
#
loop_
_entity.id
_entity.type
_entity.pdbx_description
1 polymer ?
#
loop_
_entity_poly.entity_id
_entity_poly.type
_entity_poly.pdbx_seq_one_letter_code
_entity_poly.pdbx_strand_id
1 'polypeptide(L)'
;MWSQYALSERERQAGEQLSQETTGHLVTLLTPLLEVLDTLLDTCLVRTLFETVQALIVWRDASKAMLLSELGAFLASPAHAPAGTKRLSRLLHSPCWHARVIEHFLWTQASQAIASLKSQGETPLLVWDESVLEKPESLTLEGLGSVRSSQAFINPLEAPSSCQACNGSGCWS
;
A
#
# COMPACT_ATOMS: atom_id res chain seq x y z
N MET A 1 7.35 41.56 -18.32
CA MET A 1 8.18 40.75 -17.42
C MET A 1 7.92 39.30 -17.77
N TRP A 2 8.78 38.70 -18.59
CA TRP A 2 8.56 37.39 -19.21
C TRP A 2 9.14 36.29 -18.31
N SER A 3 8.35 35.26 -18.07
CA SER A 3 8.67 34.15 -17.16
C SER A 3 9.88 33.37 -17.66
N GLN A 4 10.98 33.41 -16.90
CA GLN A 4 12.16 32.56 -17.09
C GLN A 4 11.88 31.08 -16.74
N TYR A 5 10.62 30.73 -16.45
CA TYR A 5 10.17 29.38 -16.10
C TYR A 5 9.12 28.82 -17.07
N ALA A 6 8.96 29.41 -18.26
CA ALA A 6 8.11 28.82 -19.29
C ALA A 6 8.76 27.52 -19.80
N LEU A 7 8.24 26.37 -19.36
CA LEU A 7 8.58 25.07 -19.93
C LEU A 7 8.47 25.14 -21.46
N SER A 8 9.48 24.66 -22.14
CA SER A 8 9.47 24.56 -23.60
C SER A 8 8.31 23.68 -24.04
N GLU A 9 7.80 23.94 -25.25
CA GLU A 9 6.73 23.13 -25.84
C GLU A 9 7.09 21.64 -25.90
N ARG A 10 8.37 21.32 -26.08
CA ARG A 10 8.89 19.94 -26.07
C ARG A 10 8.79 19.30 -24.70
N GLU A 11 9.10 20.03 -23.63
CA GLU A 11 8.99 19.52 -22.26
C GLU A 11 7.52 19.29 -21.87
N ARG A 12 6.60 20.12 -22.35
CA ARG A 12 5.16 19.91 -22.18
C ARG A 12 4.68 18.66 -22.92
N GLN A 13 5.03 18.53 -24.19
CA GLN A 13 4.68 17.36 -25.01
C GLN A 13 5.26 16.06 -24.44
N ALA A 14 6.52 16.09 -23.99
CA ALA A 14 7.14 14.93 -23.34
C ALA A 14 6.44 14.56 -22.02
N GLY A 15 6.02 15.55 -21.23
CA GLY A 15 5.24 15.34 -20.01
C GLY A 15 3.86 14.74 -20.28
N GLU A 16 3.17 15.21 -21.33
CA GLU A 16 1.88 14.68 -21.75
C GLU A 16 2.00 13.22 -22.23
N GLN A 17 3.02 12.91 -23.02
CA GLN A 17 3.29 11.54 -23.49
C GLN A 17 3.55 10.58 -22.32
N LEU A 18 4.43 10.97 -21.39
CA LEU A 18 4.73 10.17 -20.20
C LEU A 18 3.47 9.93 -19.33
N SER A 19 2.64 10.96 -19.17
CA SER A 19 1.38 10.87 -18.44
C SER A 19 0.40 9.88 -19.10
N GLN A 20 0.27 9.95 -20.43
CA GLN A 20 -0.58 9.02 -21.20
C GLN A 20 -0.09 7.58 -21.10
N GLU A 21 1.22 7.35 -21.26
CA GLU A 21 1.83 6.02 -21.15
C GLU A 21 1.63 5.43 -19.74
N THR A 22 1.91 6.23 -18.71
CA THR A 22 1.72 5.81 -17.31
C THR A 22 0.27 5.45 -17.03
N THR A 23 -0.67 6.26 -17.54
CA THR A 23 -2.11 5.99 -17.40
C THR A 23 -2.49 4.69 -18.12
N GLY A 24 -1.97 4.46 -19.33
CA GLY A 24 -2.21 3.23 -20.09
C GLY A 24 -1.70 1.98 -19.37
N HIS A 25 -0.50 2.04 -18.78
CA HIS A 25 0.04 0.96 -17.95
C HIS A 25 -0.82 0.73 -16.70
N LEU A 26 -1.27 1.79 -16.05
CA LEU A 26 -2.11 1.70 -14.86
C LEU A 26 -3.46 1.04 -15.16
N VAL A 27 -4.12 1.46 -16.25
CA VAL A 27 -5.35 0.83 -16.73
C VAL A 27 -5.10 -0.65 -16.98
N THR A 28 -4.09 -0.99 -17.78
CA THR A 28 -3.76 -2.39 -18.11
C THR A 28 -3.53 -3.24 -16.85
N LEU A 29 -2.80 -2.70 -15.88
CA LEU A 29 -2.53 -3.37 -14.62
C LEU A 29 -3.80 -3.58 -13.79
N LEU A 30 -4.65 -2.56 -13.69
CA LEU A 30 -5.81 -2.57 -12.79
C LEU A 30 -7.07 -3.18 -13.41
N THR A 31 -7.19 -3.27 -14.73
CA THR A 31 -8.39 -3.81 -15.40
C THR A 31 -8.89 -5.12 -14.79
N PRO A 32 -8.05 -6.16 -14.57
CA PRO A 32 -8.53 -7.41 -14.00
C PRO A 32 -9.10 -7.25 -12.58
N LEU A 33 -8.52 -6.35 -11.79
CA LEU A 33 -9.03 -6.02 -10.45
C LEU A 33 -10.35 -5.25 -10.54
N LEU A 34 -10.46 -4.28 -11.46
CA LEU A 34 -11.65 -3.46 -11.63
C LEU A 34 -12.84 -4.28 -12.11
N GLU A 35 -12.62 -5.24 -13.02
CA GLU A 35 -13.67 -6.18 -13.48
C GLU A 35 -14.22 -7.01 -12.33
N VAL A 36 -13.36 -7.54 -11.46
CA VAL A 36 -13.80 -8.27 -10.25
C VAL A 36 -14.57 -7.34 -9.32
N LEU A 37 -14.08 -6.13 -9.09
CA LEU A 37 -14.74 -5.16 -8.21
C LEU A 37 -16.09 -4.67 -8.75
N ASP A 38 -16.28 -4.58 -10.07
CA ASP A 38 -17.56 -4.21 -10.69
C ASP A 38 -18.65 -5.28 -10.46
N THR A 39 -18.26 -6.53 -10.18
CA THR A 39 -19.23 -7.56 -9.73
C THR A 39 -19.62 -7.43 -8.26
N LEU A 40 -18.84 -6.71 -7.45
CA LEU A 40 -18.99 -6.63 -5.99
C LEU A 40 -19.50 -5.26 -5.51
N LEU A 41 -19.20 -4.20 -6.25
CA LEU A 41 -19.43 -2.80 -5.88
C LEU A 41 -20.21 -2.06 -6.93
N ASP A 42 -20.93 -1.02 -6.51
CA ASP A 42 -21.51 -0.06 -7.44
C ASP A 42 -20.40 0.57 -8.32
N THR A 43 -20.67 0.75 -9.62
CA THR A 43 -19.73 1.32 -10.59
C THR A 43 -19.15 2.67 -10.16
N CYS A 44 -19.91 3.46 -9.39
CA CYS A 44 -19.42 4.72 -8.81
C CYS A 44 -18.27 4.52 -7.80
N LEU A 45 -18.30 3.43 -7.02
CA LEU A 45 -17.24 3.09 -6.07
C LEU A 45 -16.03 2.50 -6.80
N VAL A 46 -16.25 1.66 -7.81
CA VAL A 46 -15.17 1.14 -8.67
C VAL A 46 -14.42 2.29 -9.34
N ARG A 47 -15.14 3.27 -9.91
CA ARG A 47 -14.53 4.49 -10.45
C ARG A 47 -13.76 5.27 -9.40
N THR A 48 -14.33 5.43 -8.20
CA THR A 48 -13.68 6.13 -7.09
C THR A 48 -12.36 5.44 -6.71
N LEU A 49 -12.30 4.11 -6.72
CA LEU A 49 -11.08 3.34 -6.45
C LEU A 49 -10.01 3.62 -7.52
N PHE A 50 -10.37 3.55 -8.80
CA PHE A 50 -9.44 3.85 -9.89
C PHE A 50 -8.90 5.29 -9.83
N GLU A 51 -9.77 6.28 -9.60
CA GLU A 51 -9.37 7.69 -9.40
C GLU A 51 -8.46 7.86 -8.17
N THR A 52 -8.69 7.09 -7.10
CA THR A 52 -7.87 7.13 -5.88
C THR A 52 -6.48 6.55 -6.14
N VAL A 53 -6.36 5.44 -6.87
CA VAL A 53 -5.04 4.87 -7.20
C VAL A 53 -4.23 5.81 -8.08
N GLN A 54 -4.87 6.47 -9.05
CA GLN A 54 -4.23 7.53 -9.85
C GLN A 54 -3.72 8.67 -8.95
N ALA A 55 -4.55 9.13 -8.01
CA ALA A 55 -4.17 10.17 -7.06
C ALA A 55 -2.91 9.79 -6.27
N LEU A 56 -2.86 8.56 -5.74
CA LEU A 56 -1.75 8.04 -4.95
C LEU A 56 -0.44 7.94 -5.77
N ILE A 57 -0.52 7.58 -7.05
CA ILE A 57 0.63 7.50 -7.94
C ILE A 57 1.16 8.90 -8.29
N VAL A 58 0.26 9.83 -8.63
CA VAL A 58 0.63 11.21 -8.97
C VAL A 58 1.20 11.93 -7.76
N TRP A 59 0.61 11.74 -6.58
CA TRP A 59 0.99 12.39 -5.34
C TRP A 59 1.77 11.46 -4.42
N ARG A 60 2.79 10.76 -4.92
CA ARG A 60 3.60 9.77 -4.17
C ARG A 60 4.34 10.31 -2.92
N ASP A 61 4.11 11.56 -2.52
CA ASP A 61 4.57 12.08 -1.23
C ASP A 61 3.72 11.50 -0.09
N ALA A 62 4.28 10.48 0.58
CA ALA A 62 3.65 9.74 1.67
C ALA A 62 3.10 10.65 2.79
N SER A 63 3.66 11.85 2.98
CA SER A 63 3.20 12.78 4.03
C SER A 63 1.85 13.43 3.73
N LYS A 64 1.50 13.61 2.45
CA LYS A 64 0.26 14.29 2.01
C LYS A 64 -0.73 13.34 1.35
N ALA A 65 -0.25 12.30 0.69
CA ALA A 65 -1.06 11.31 -0.01
C ALA A 65 -1.98 10.48 0.90
N MET A 66 -1.68 10.43 2.20
CA MET A 66 -2.45 9.64 3.17
C MET A 66 -3.54 10.44 3.88
N LEU A 67 -3.65 11.75 3.63
CA LEU A 67 -4.72 12.57 4.19
C LEU A 67 -6.00 12.44 3.34
N LEU A 68 -7.08 11.96 3.96
CA LEU A 68 -8.39 11.81 3.30
C LEU A 68 -8.95 13.12 2.74
N SER A 69 -8.60 14.26 3.33
CA SER A 69 -8.97 15.59 2.83
C SER A 69 -8.24 15.95 1.55
N GLU A 70 -6.94 15.65 1.47
CA GLU A 70 -6.11 15.91 0.29
C GLU A 70 -6.51 14.98 -0.88
N LEU A 71 -6.69 13.69 -0.59
CA LEU A 71 -7.25 12.76 -1.58
C LEU A 71 -8.66 13.18 -2.02
N GLY A 72 -9.48 13.67 -1.09
CA GLY A 72 -10.80 14.21 -1.41
C GLY A 72 -10.75 15.41 -2.34
N ALA A 73 -9.80 16.33 -2.13
CA ALA A 73 -9.55 17.47 -3.01
C ALA A 73 -9.13 17.03 -4.41
N PHE A 74 -8.33 15.97 -4.54
CA PHE A 74 -7.96 15.41 -5.84
C PHE A 74 -9.17 14.84 -6.59
N LEU A 75 -10.01 14.05 -5.91
CA LEU A 75 -11.17 13.39 -6.51
C LEU A 75 -12.27 14.37 -6.96
N ALA A 76 -12.38 15.55 -6.33
CA ALA A 76 -13.53 16.45 -6.48
C ALA A 76 -13.18 17.88 -6.89
N SER A 77 -11.90 18.23 -7.03
CA SER A 77 -11.34 19.59 -6.92
C SER A 77 -11.28 20.11 -5.47
N PRO A 78 -10.33 21.03 -5.14
CA PRO A 78 -10.19 21.57 -3.79
C PRO A 78 -11.46 22.21 -3.22
N ALA A 79 -12.23 22.93 -4.06
CA ALA A 79 -13.47 23.58 -3.66
C ALA A 79 -14.57 22.58 -3.22
N HIS A 80 -14.48 21.32 -3.67
CA HIS A 80 -15.42 20.26 -3.34
C HIS A 80 -14.75 19.09 -2.60
N ALA A 81 -13.60 19.34 -1.96
CA ALA A 81 -12.87 18.32 -1.21
C ALA A 81 -13.75 17.49 -0.24
N PRO A 82 -14.72 18.09 0.51
CA PRO A 82 -15.61 17.31 1.37
C PRO A 82 -16.44 16.26 0.61
N ALA A 83 -16.85 16.55 -0.62
CA ALA A 83 -17.59 15.60 -1.45
C ALA A 83 -16.70 14.44 -1.93
N GLY A 84 -15.43 14.73 -2.26
CA GLY A 84 -14.43 13.71 -2.56
C GLY A 84 -14.11 12.83 -1.36
N THR A 85 -13.89 13.43 -0.19
CA THR A 85 -13.68 12.71 1.07
C THR A 85 -14.87 11.82 1.42
N LYS A 86 -16.11 12.29 1.20
CA LYS A 86 -17.31 11.46 1.39
C LYS A 86 -17.34 10.26 0.43
N ARG A 87 -16.97 10.43 -0.84
CA ARG A 87 -16.88 9.33 -1.81
C ARG A 87 -15.83 8.30 -1.37
N LEU A 88 -14.64 8.75 -1.03
CA LEU A 88 -13.55 7.89 -0.57
C LEU A 88 -13.91 7.17 0.73
N SER A 89 -14.52 7.87 1.69
CA SER A 89 -15.01 7.25 2.92
C SER A 89 -16.07 6.17 2.64
N ARG A 90 -17.01 6.41 1.72
CA ARG A 90 -17.99 5.40 1.30
C ARG A 90 -17.35 4.17 0.67
N LEU A 91 -16.31 4.36 -0.14
CA LEU A 91 -15.53 3.25 -0.69
C LEU A 91 -14.89 2.45 0.45
N LEU A 92 -14.13 3.12 1.33
CA LEU A 92 -13.36 2.45 2.38
C LEU A 92 -14.23 1.67 3.38
N HIS A 93 -15.43 2.20 3.69
CA HIS A 93 -16.38 1.57 4.61
C HIS A 93 -17.45 0.71 3.91
N SER A 94 -17.33 0.46 2.61
CA SER A 94 -18.26 -0.43 1.93
C SER A 94 -18.19 -1.83 2.54
N PRO A 95 -19.32 -2.48 2.87
CA PRO A 95 -19.30 -3.85 3.39
C PRO A 95 -19.01 -4.89 2.29
N CYS A 96 -19.15 -4.51 1.02
CA CYS A 96 -19.05 -5.43 -0.12
C CYS A 96 -17.62 -5.62 -0.64
N TRP A 97 -16.63 -4.88 -0.14
CA TRP A 97 -15.22 -5.07 -0.50
C TRP A 97 -14.39 -5.44 0.72
N HIS A 98 -13.36 -6.25 0.50
CA HIS A 98 -12.43 -6.68 1.53
C HIS A 98 -11.03 -6.68 0.94
N ALA A 99 -10.01 -6.38 1.76
CA ALA A 99 -8.60 -6.46 1.37
C ALA A 99 -8.19 -7.77 0.66
N ARG A 100 -8.88 -8.90 0.93
CA ARG A 100 -8.64 -10.19 0.28
C ARG A 100 -8.82 -10.15 -1.24
N VAL A 101 -9.65 -9.24 -1.75
CA VAL A 101 -9.83 -9.07 -3.20
C VAL A 101 -8.53 -8.58 -3.84
N ILE A 102 -7.87 -7.60 -3.21
CA ILE A 102 -6.57 -7.08 -3.66
C ILE A 102 -5.49 -8.14 -3.49
N GLU A 103 -5.48 -8.85 -2.36
CA GLU A 103 -4.55 -9.96 -2.11
C GLU A 103 -4.66 -11.05 -3.19
N HIS A 104 -5.87 -11.50 -3.50
CA HIS A 104 -6.11 -12.52 -4.52
C HIS A 104 -5.71 -12.04 -5.92
N PHE A 105 -5.99 -10.79 -6.25
CA PHE A 105 -5.53 -10.18 -7.49
C PHE A 105 -4.00 -10.18 -7.59
N LEU A 106 -3.29 -9.67 -6.58
CA LEU A 106 -1.82 -9.63 -6.58
C LEU A 106 -1.21 -11.03 -6.61
N TRP A 107 -1.81 -11.99 -5.89
CA TRP A 107 -1.37 -13.38 -5.90
C TRP A 107 -1.53 -14.04 -7.28
N THR A 108 -2.65 -13.78 -7.95
CA THR A 108 -2.89 -14.26 -9.31
C THR A 108 -1.87 -13.70 -10.29
N GLN A 109 -1.59 -12.40 -10.23
CA GLN A 109 -0.56 -11.75 -11.06
C GLN A 109 0.83 -12.34 -10.80
N ALA A 110 1.21 -12.52 -9.53
CA ALA A 110 2.49 -13.12 -9.15
C ALA A 110 2.62 -14.56 -9.66
N SER A 111 1.56 -15.35 -9.55
CA SER A 111 1.52 -16.73 -10.04
C SER A 111 1.71 -16.80 -11.56
N GLN A 112 1.06 -15.90 -12.31
CA GLN A 112 1.23 -15.79 -13.76
C GLN A 112 2.66 -15.37 -14.14
N ALA A 113 3.24 -14.40 -13.44
CA ALA A 113 4.62 -13.96 -13.65
C ALA A 113 5.62 -15.10 -13.42
N ILE A 114 5.45 -15.87 -12.34
CA ILE A 114 6.28 -17.05 -12.03
C ILE A 114 6.16 -18.11 -13.14
N ALA A 115 4.94 -18.39 -13.61
CA ALA A 115 4.72 -19.35 -14.68
C ALA A 115 5.39 -18.92 -15.99
N SER A 116 5.30 -17.62 -16.34
CA SER A 116 5.95 -17.05 -17.50
C SER A 116 7.47 -17.20 -17.45
N LEU A 117 8.11 -16.84 -16.33
CA LEU A 117 9.56 -16.96 -16.13
C LEU A 117 10.02 -18.43 -16.27
N LYS A 118 9.30 -19.36 -15.63
CA LYS A 118 9.59 -20.80 -15.75
C LYS A 118 9.47 -21.30 -17.19
N SER A 119 8.48 -20.83 -17.94
CA SER A 119 8.29 -21.22 -19.35
C SER A 119 9.42 -20.74 -20.26
N GLN A 120 10.12 -19.67 -19.86
CA GLN A 120 11.28 -19.11 -20.55
C GLN A 120 12.60 -19.78 -20.12
N GLY A 121 12.53 -20.77 -19.21
CA GLY A 121 13.72 -21.43 -18.65
C GLY A 121 14.43 -20.59 -17.58
N GLU A 122 13.83 -19.49 -17.13
CA GLU A 122 14.38 -18.65 -16.07
C GLU A 122 14.03 -19.22 -14.69
N THR A 123 14.91 -18.96 -13.71
CA THR A 123 14.68 -19.34 -12.31
C THR A 123 14.08 -18.13 -11.57
N PRO A 124 12.80 -18.18 -11.14
CA PRO A 124 12.21 -17.09 -10.37
C PRO A 124 12.88 -16.96 -9.00
N LEU A 125 13.22 -15.72 -8.63
CA LEU A 125 13.75 -15.39 -7.30
C LEU A 125 12.67 -14.69 -6.48
N LEU A 126 12.51 -15.10 -5.22
CA LEU A 126 11.59 -14.47 -4.27
C LEU A 126 12.41 -13.65 -3.26
N VAL A 127 12.18 -12.35 -3.24
CA VAL A 127 12.67 -11.49 -2.16
C VAL A 127 11.67 -11.60 -1.01
N TRP A 128 12.13 -12.13 0.13
CA TRP A 128 11.34 -12.20 1.35
C TRP A 128 11.83 -11.13 2.31
N ASP A 129 10.95 -10.20 2.64
CA ASP A 129 11.22 -9.13 3.61
C ASP A 129 10.02 -8.98 4.56
N GLU A 130 10.31 -8.66 5.81
CA GLU A 130 9.31 -8.46 6.85
C GLU A 130 9.25 -6.97 7.18
N SER A 131 8.10 -6.35 6.91
CA SER A 131 7.86 -4.95 7.24
C SER A 131 6.69 -4.82 8.21
N VAL A 132 6.78 -3.82 9.09
CA VAL A 132 5.73 -3.50 10.06
C VAL A 132 5.20 -2.11 9.78
N LEU A 133 3.88 -1.99 9.62
CA LEU A 133 3.21 -0.70 9.54
C LEU A 133 2.90 -0.20 10.96
N GLU A 134 3.69 0.76 11.43
CA GLU A 134 3.48 1.43 12.71
C GLU A 134 2.54 2.62 12.55
N LYS A 135 1.53 2.73 13.43
CA LYS A 135 0.77 3.97 13.58
C LYS A 135 1.44 4.80 14.68
N PRO A 136 1.95 6.00 14.37
CA PRO A 136 2.76 6.78 15.32
C PRO A 136 1.98 7.23 16.57
N GLU A 137 0.64 7.18 16.56
CA GLU A 137 -0.18 7.71 17.64
C GLU A 137 -0.61 6.70 18.72
N SER A 138 -0.12 5.44 18.73
CA SER A 138 -0.79 4.44 19.59
C SER A 138 0.06 3.48 20.39
N LEU A 139 0.03 3.70 21.70
CA LEU A 139 0.36 2.73 22.75
C LEU A 139 -0.83 1.78 23.06
N THR A 140 -2.04 2.05 22.53
CA THR A 140 -3.29 1.36 22.89
C THR A 140 -4.34 1.41 21.76
N LEU A 141 -4.04 0.84 20.59
CA LEU A 141 -5.02 0.70 19.50
C LEU A 141 -5.59 -0.72 19.55
N GLU A 142 -6.87 -0.83 19.88
CA GLU A 142 -7.58 -2.11 19.82
C GLU A 142 -7.57 -2.66 18.38
N GLY A 143 -7.32 -3.97 18.24
CA GLY A 143 -7.29 -4.64 16.95
C GLY A 143 -5.95 -4.57 16.19
N LEU A 144 -4.90 -3.96 16.76
CA LEU A 144 -3.53 -4.02 16.23
C LEU A 144 -2.61 -4.81 17.17
N GLY A 145 -1.66 -5.56 16.60
CA GLY A 145 -0.64 -6.26 17.36
C GLY A 145 0.42 -5.31 17.91
N SER A 146 1.05 -5.67 19.03
CA SER A 146 2.17 -4.89 19.58
C SER A 146 3.33 -4.85 18.60
N VAL A 147 3.84 -3.65 18.30
CA VAL A 147 5.10 -3.49 17.57
C VAL A 147 6.24 -3.33 18.57
N ARG A 148 7.44 -3.80 18.20
CA ARG A 148 8.63 -3.66 19.06
C ARG A 148 8.92 -2.18 19.27
N SER A 149 8.64 -1.70 20.48
CA SER A 149 8.95 -0.32 20.86
C SER A 149 10.46 -0.08 20.78
N SER A 150 10.87 0.96 20.06
CA SER A 150 12.23 1.50 20.06
C SER A 150 12.60 2.22 21.36
N GLN A 151 11.64 2.39 22.29
CA GLN A 151 11.84 2.95 23.63
C GLN A 151 12.01 1.89 24.73
N ALA A 152 12.22 0.62 24.39
CA ALA A 152 12.62 -0.36 25.39
C ALA A 152 13.98 0.04 25.98
N PHE A 153 13.95 0.74 27.11
CA PHE A 153 15.08 0.92 27.99
C PHE A 153 15.59 -0.48 28.36
N ILE A 154 16.69 -0.91 27.76
CA ILE A 154 17.47 -2.03 28.25
C ILE A 154 18.00 -1.59 29.61
N ASN A 155 17.38 -2.06 30.69
CA ASN A 155 17.97 -1.89 32.01
C ASN A 155 19.20 -2.83 32.07
N PRO A 156 20.46 -2.32 32.16
CA PRO A 156 21.65 -3.16 32.02
C PRO A 156 21.96 -4.04 33.25
N LEU A 157 21.00 -4.29 34.15
CA LEU A 157 21.28 -4.92 35.44
C LEU A 157 20.76 -6.34 35.62
N GLU A 158 20.21 -6.98 34.60
CA GLU A 158 20.05 -8.44 34.61
C GLU A 158 21.00 -9.06 33.58
N ALA A 159 22.27 -9.07 33.97
CA ALA A 159 23.25 -9.99 33.42
C ALA A 159 22.72 -11.44 33.52
N PRO A 160 23.09 -12.32 32.57
CA PRO A 160 22.56 -13.67 32.50
C PRO A 160 23.03 -14.46 33.73
N SER A 161 22.09 -15.02 34.49
CA SER A 161 22.38 -16.10 35.43
C SER A 161 22.78 -17.34 34.64
N SER A 162 24.07 -17.40 34.33
CA SER A 162 24.92 -18.58 34.29
C SER A 162 24.21 -19.92 34.03
N CYS A 163 24.39 -20.41 32.80
CA CYS A 163 24.58 -21.84 32.57
C CYS A 163 25.73 -22.36 33.44
N GLN A 164 25.41 -23.10 34.50
CA GLN A 164 26.25 -24.02 35.29
C GLN A 164 25.26 -24.84 36.14
N ALA A 165 25.19 -26.16 36.17
CA ALA A 165 26.03 -27.22 35.64
C ALA A 165 25.18 -28.50 35.54
N CYS A 166 25.49 -29.36 34.57
CA CYS A 166 25.18 -30.78 34.68
C CYS A 166 25.91 -31.35 35.91
N ASN A 167 25.21 -32.07 36.79
CA ASN A 167 25.77 -33.26 37.46
C ASN A 167 24.69 -34.03 38.24
N GLY A 168 24.50 -35.29 37.86
CA GLY A 168 24.39 -36.38 38.83
C GLY A 168 23.00 -36.73 39.38
N SER A 169 22.47 -37.83 38.83
CA SER A 169 22.00 -39.01 39.59
C SER A 169 20.79 -38.88 40.54
N GLY A 170 19.69 -39.51 40.11
CA GLY A 170 18.71 -40.21 40.96
C GLY A 170 17.65 -39.30 41.63
N CYS A 171 16.48 -39.75 42.03
CA CYS A 171 15.77 -41.01 41.90
C CYS A 171 14.44 -40.82 42.68
N TRP A 172 13.30 -41.24 42.10
CA TRP A 172 12.04 -41.65 42.77
C TRP A 172 11.16 -40.48 43.29
N SER A 173 9.84 -40.45 43.15
CA SER A 173 8.82 -41.48 42.85
C SER A 173 7.75 -40.94 41.90
#